data_AF-A0A917PEC6-F1
#
_entry.id   AF-A0A917PEC6-F1
#
_cell.length_a   1.000
_cell.length_b   1.000
_cell.length_c   1.000
_cell.angle_alpha   90.00
_cell.angle_beta   90.00
_cell.angle_gamma   90.00
#
_symmetry.space_group_name_H-M   'P 1'
#
loop_
_entity.id
_entity.type
_entity.pdbx_description
1 polymer ?
#
loop_
_entity_poly.entity_id
_entity_poly.type
_entity_poly.pdbx_seq_one_letter_code
_entity_poly.pdbx_strand_id
1 'polypeptide(L)'
;MVAQVLTEAGVDLTDAFPKPLTDEVVQAADIVITMGCGDACPVLPGRRYLDWPVTDPEGAPIAVVRSIRDEIDAHITELLASLPST
;
A
#
# COMPACT_ATOMS: atom_id res chain seq x y z
N MET A 1 -8.82 0.40 -14.58
CA MET A 1 -7.89 -0.75 -14.68
C MET A 1 -7.56 -1.32 -13.30
N VAL A 2 -7.06 -0.53 -12.34
CA VAL A 2 -6.73 -1.01 -10.98
C VAL A 2 -7.93 -1.67 -10.30
N ALA A 3 -9.10 -1.02 -10.28
CA ALA A 3 -10.30 -1.58 -9.65
C ALA A 3 -10.67 -2.97 -10.22
N GLN A 4 -10.58 -3.15 -11.54
CA GLN A 4 -10.82 -4.45 -12.17
C GLN A 4 -9.83 -5.52 -11.68
N VAL A 5 -8.53 -5.20 -11.62
CA VAL A 5 -7.48 -6.13 -11.19
C VAL A 5 -7.64 -6.54 -9.72
N LEU A 6 -8.12 -5.63 -8.88
CA LEU A 6 -8.43 -5.91 -7.47
C LEU A 6 -9.71 -6.74 -7.31
N THR A 7 -10.76 -6.46 -8.09
CA THR A 7 -11.98 -7.29 -8.12
C THR A 7 -11.70 -8.71 -8.63
N GLU A 8 -10.80 -8.89 -9.60
CA GLU A 8 -10.33 -10.22 -10.04
C GLU A 8 -9.72 -11.03 -8.88
N ALA A 9 -9.12 -10.36 -7.90
CA ALA A 9 -8.57 -10.97 -6.68
C ALA A 9 -9.58 -11.06 -5.53
N GLY A 10 -10.85 -10.68 -5.75
CA GLY A 10 -11.90 -10.74 -4.74
C GLY A 10 -11.89 -9.59 -3.73
N VAL A 11 -11.16 -8.50 -4.00
CA VAL A 11 -11.13 -7.31 -3.13
C VAL A 11 -12.37 -6.45 -3.39
N ASP A 12 -13.13 -6.17 -2.32
CA ASP A 12 -14.22 -5.20 -2.34
C ASP A 12 -13.67 -3.77 -2.25
N LEU A 13 -14.09 -2.92 -3.18
CA LEU A 13 -13.66 -1.53 -3.30
C LEU A 13 -14.82 -0.54 -3.12
N THR A 14 -15.99 -0.99 -2.67
CA THR A 14 -17.20 -0.16 -2.58
C THR A 14 -16.97 1.15 -1.80
N ASP A 15 -16.22 1.09 -0.71
CA ASP A 15 -15.90 2.24 0.14
C ASP A 15 -14.51 2.84 -0.13
N ALA A 16 -13.81 2.34 -1.15
CA ALA A 16 -12.46 2.78 -1.49
C ALA A 16 -12.50 4.01 -2.40
N PHE A 17 -11.83 5.08 -1.97
CA PHE A 17 -11.62 6.28 -2.78
C PHE A 17 -10.31 6.97 -2.39
N PRO A 18 -9.65 7.69 -3.33
CA PRO A 18 -8.43 8.44 -3.03
C PRO A 18 -8.67 9.48 -1.93
N LYS A 19 -7.77 9.53 -0.94
CA LYS A 19 -7.82 10.47 0.19
C LYS A 19 -6.45 11.13 0.33
N PRO A 20 -6.37 12.44 0.62
CA PRO A 20 -5.11 13.07 0.94
C PRO A 20 -4.54 12.48 2.24
N LEU A 21 -3.21 12.38 2.31
CA LEU A 21 -2.54 12.05 3.56
C LEU A 21 -2.68 13.22 4.54
N THR A 22 -3.00 12.92 5.79
CA THR A 22 -3.10 13.90 6.87
C THR A 22 -2.20 13.48 8.03
N ASP A 23 -1.69 14.46 8.78
CA ASP A 23 -0.83 14.21 9.94
C ASP A 23 -1.52 13.33 10.99
N GLU A 24 -2.84 13.49 11.16
CA GLU A 24 -3.65 12.69 12.09
C GLU A 24 -3.60 11.19 11.75
N VAL A 25 -3.70 10.84 10.46
CA VAL A 25 -3.63 9.44 10.02
C VAL A 25 -2.24 8.86 10.26
N VAL A 26 -1.17 9.64 10.03
CA VAL A 26 0.21 9.20 10.28
C VAL A 26 0.47 9.06 11.79
N GLN A 27 -0.09 9.95 12.61
CA GLN A 27 0.02 9.89 14.06
C GLN A 27 -0.71 8.67 14.65
N ALA A 28 -1.84 8.26 14.08
CA ALA A 28 -2.61 7.12 14.56
C ALA A 28 -2.01 5.75 14.15
N ALA A 29 -1.11 5.72 13.16
CA ALA A 29 -0.54 4.48 12.64
C ALA A 29 0.66 3.98 13.46
N ASP A 30 0.76 2.65 13.64
CA ASP A 30 1.97 1.99 14.16
C ASP A 30 3.02 1.75 13.07
N ILE A 31 2.55 1.50 11.84
CA ILE A 31 3.36 1.20 10.67
C ILE A 31 2.92 2.10 9.51
N VAL A 32 3.88 2.77 8.88
CA VAL A 32 3.67 3.62 7.70
C VAL A 32 4.41 2.99 6.53
N ILE A 33 3.69 2.74 5.43
CA ILE A 33 4.23 2.10 4.22
C ILE A 33 4.23 3.13 3.09
N THR A 34 5.40 3.42 2.53
CA THR A 34 5.55 4.26 1.34
C THR A 34 5.65 3.38 0.09
N MET A 35 4.98 3.80 -0.98
CA MET A 35 4.99 3.12 -2.29
C MET A 35 5.33 4.12 -3.39
N GLY A 36 6.56 4.67 -3.35
CA GLY A 36 7.08 5.54 -4.42
C GLY A 36 6.76 7.04 -4.32
N CYS A 37 6.14 7.53 -3.24
CA CYS A 37 5.91 8.97 -3.07
C CYS A 37 7.12 9.75 -2.48
N GLY A 38 8.20 9.06 -2.08
CA GLY A 38 9.40 9.68 -1.50
C GLY A 38 9.18 10.37 -0.14
N ASP A 39 10.10 11.27 0.22
CA ASP A 39 10.21 12.05 1.48
C ASP A 39 9.02 13.00 1.78
N ALA A 40 7.88 12.83 1.10
CA ALA A 40 6.69 13.66 1.27
C ALA A 40 5.96 13.42 2.61
N CYS A 41 6.30 12.36 3.34
CA CYS A 41 5.70 12.05 4.64
C CYS A 41 6.57 12.59 5.79
N PRO A 42 6.01 13.37 6.74
CA PRO A 42 6.74 13.70 7.96
C PRO A 42 7.10 12.42 8.72
N VAL A 43 8.38 12.23 9.03
CA VAL A 43 8.86 11.10 9.83
C VAL A 43 8.61 11.41 11.31
N LEU A 44 7.63 10.70 11.88
CA LEU A 44 7.24 10.82 13.27
C LEU A 44 7.96 9.75 14.11
N PRO A 45 8.49 10.11 15.29
CA PRO A 45 9.18 9.14 16.15
C PRO A 45 8.22 8.08 16.68
N GLY A 46 8.73 6.86 16.89
CA GLY A 46 7.97 5.75 17.48
C GLY A 46 6.99 5.06 16.53
N ARG A 47 7.22 5.14 15.22
CA ARG A 47 6.51 4.35 14.20
C ARG A 47 7.51 3.54 13.38
N ARG A 48 7.07 2.40 12.83
CA ARG A 48 7.85 1.61 11.88
C ARG A 48 7.57 2.13 10.48
N TYR A 49 8.60 2.59 9.78
CA TYR A 49 8.50 3.00 8.38
C TYR A 49 9.02 1.89 7.48
N LEU A 50 8.26 1.55 6.45
CA LEU A 50 8.63 0.60 5.40
C LEU A 50 8.52 1.29 4.05
N ASP A 51 9.50 1.02 3.18
CA ASP A 51 9.47 1.48 1.80
C ASP A 51 9.34 0.27 0.88
N TRP A 52 8.25 0.23 0.12
CA TRP A 52 7.99 -0.81 -0.88
C TRP A 52 8.11 -0.15 -2.25
N PRO A 53 9.21 -0.40 -2.99
CA PRO A 53 9.45 0.23 -4.28
C PRO A 53 8.59 -0.42 -5.37
N VAL A 54 7.29 -0.15 -5.34
CA VAL A 54 6.33 -0.68 -6.32
C VAL A 54 6.22 0.26 -7.51
N THR A 55 6.07 -0.30 -8.71
CA THR A 55 5.94 0.49 -9.95
C THR A 55 4.59 1.22 -9.99
N ASP A 56 4.56 2.44 -10.55
CA ASP A 56 3.32 3.18 -10.77
C ASP A 56 2.42 2.48 -11.80
N PRO A 57 1.16 2.14 -11.47
CA PRO A 57 0.22 1.53 -12.41
C PRO A 57 -0.31 2.49 -13.49
N GLU A 58 -0.08 3.80 -13.39
CA GLU A 58 -0.57 4.79 -14.36
C GLU A 58 -0.01 4.53 -15.76
N GLY A 59 -0.90 4.42 -16.74
CA GLY A 59 -0.54 4.15 -18.15
C GLY A 59 0.03 2.75 -18.43
N ALA A 60 0.22 1.91 -17.42
CA ALA A 60 0.78 0.57 -17.59
C ALA A 60 -0.20 -0.40 -18.28
N PRO A 61 0.28 -1.43 -18.98
CA PRO A 61 -0.56 -2.53 -19.45
C PRO A 61 -1.20 -3.30 -18.29
N ILE A 62 -2.41 -3.85 -18.48
CA ILE A 62 -3.13 -4.58 -17.42
C ILE A 62 -2.33 -5.76 -16.83
N ALA A 63 -1.50 -6.42 -17.64
CA ALA A 63 -0.62 -7.49 -17.16
C ALA A 63 0.40 -6.98 -16.13
N VAL A 64 0.94 -5.77 -16.33
CA VAL A 64 1.85 -5.11 -15.38
C VAL A 64 1.10 -4.74 -14.10
N VAL A 65 -0.13 -4.24 -14.19
CA VAL A 65 -0.94 -3.92 -13.01
C VAL A 65 -1.27 -5.16 -12.18
N ARG A 66 -1.45 -6.34 -12.81
CA ARG A 66 -1.58 -7.61 -12.10
C ARG A 66 -0.29 -7.98 -11.37
N SER A 67 0.86 -7.82 -12.01
CA SER A 67 2.16 -8.03 -11.35
C SER A 67 2.36 -7.10 -10.15
N ILE A 68 1.98 -5.82 -10.27
CA ILE A 68 2.00 -4.85 -9.16
C ILE A 68 1.12 -5.32 -8.00
N ARG A 69 -0.11 -5.78 -8.28
CA ARG A 69 -1.00 -6.35 -7.25
C ARG A 69 -0.34 -7.53 -6.55
N ASP A 70 0.23 -8.46 -7.31
CA ASP A 70 0.83 -9.69 -6.77
C ASP A 70 2.08 -9.39 -5.92
N GLU A 71 2.86 -8.38 -6.31
CA GLU A 71 3.99 -7.86 -5.52
C GLU A 71 3.53 -7.26 -4.19
N ILE A 72 2.49 -6.41 -4.21
CA ILE A 72 1.90 -5.83 -2.99
C ILE A 72 1.35 -6.93 -2.07
N ASP A 73 0.68 -7.95 -2.62
CA ASP A 73 0.15 -9.08 -1.85
C ASP A 73 1.25 -9.89 -1.14
N ALA A 74 2.38 -10.11 -1.83
CA ALA A 74 3.54 -10.77 -1.25
C ALA A 74 4.13 -9.96 -0.08
N HIS A 75 4.28 -8.63 -0.26
CA HIS A 75 4.75 -7.74 0.79
C HIS A 75 3.81 -7.69 2.00
N ILE A 76 2.49 -7.67 1.77
CA ILE A 76 1.49 -7.73 2.84
C ILE A 76 1.62 -9.06 3.60
N THR A 77 1.73 -10.18 2.88
CA THR A 77 1.85 -11.51 3.49
C THR A 77 3.11 -11.62 4.35
N GLU A 78 4.25 -11.14 3.86
CA GLU A 78 5.50 -11.10 4.62
C GLU A 78 5.39 -10.21 5.85
N LEU A 79 4.79 -9.02 5.71
CA LEU A 79 4.58 -8.11 6.82
C LEU A 79 3.74 -8.78 7.91
N LEU A 80 2.59 -9.36 7.55
CA LEU A 80 1.70 -10.06 8.48
C LEU A 80 2.41 -11.19 9.23
N ALA A 81 3.27 -11.95 8.55
CA ALA A 81 4.08 -13.00 9.17
C ALA A 81 5.13 -12.45 10.16
N SER A 82 5.60 -11.20 9.95
CA SER A 82 6.54 -10.53 10.84
C SER A 82 5.89 -9.87 12.06
N LEU A 83 4.57 -9.67 12.05
CA LEU A 83 3.87 -9.03 13.16
C LEU A 83 3.79 -9.97 14.36
N PRO A 84 3.95 -9.46 15.59
CA PRO A 84 3.76 -10.27 16.77
C PRO A 84 2.34 -10.84 16.80
N SER A 85 2.22 -12.12 17.14
CA SER A 85 0.93 -12.74 17.42
C SER A 85 0.30 -12.02 18.61
N THR A 86 -0.84 -11.38 18.40
CA THR A 86 -1.61 -10.75 19.48
C THR A 86 -2.28 -11.82 20.34
#